data_AF-A0A6J2U2A5-F1
#
_entry.id   AF-A0A6J2U2A5-F1
#
_cell.length_a   1.000
_cell.length_b   1.000
_cell.length_c   1.000
_cell.angle_alpha   90.00
_cell.angle_beta   90.00
_cell.angle_gamma   90.00
#
_symmetry.space_group_name_H-M   'P 1'
#
loop_
_entity.id
_entity.type
_entity.pdbx_description
1 polymer ?
#
loop_
_entity_poly.entity_id
_entity_poly.type
_entity_poly.pdbx_seq_one_letter_code
_entity_poly.pdbx_strand_id
1 'polypeptide(L)' 'MADNFKFEEAFNSQTLRGRANVAKATWASVGLIYMFVKLHRRSAKRREERLYCRSCLMKMHPKL' A
#
# COMPACT_ATOMS: atom_id res chain seq x y z
N MET A 1 -17.98 -27.17 -12.22
CA MET A 1 -18.48 -27.41 -10.85
C MET A 1 -17.71 -26.44 -9.98
N ALA A 2 -18.39 -25.58 -9.20
CA ALA A 2 -17.70 -24.58 -8.40
C ALA A 2 -16.86 -25.30 -7.34
N ASP A 3 -15.54 -25.31 -7.52
CA ASP A 3 -14.60 -25.72 -6.51
C ASP A 3 -14.77 -24.75 -5.34
N ASN A 4 -15.56 -25.16 -4.36
CA ASN A 4 -15.72 -24.46 -3.10
C ASN A 4 -14.32 -24.42 -2.47
N PHE A 5 -13.60 -23.31 -2.65
CA PHE A 5 -12.33 -23.07 -1.99
C PHE A 5 -12.57 -23.24 -0.49
N LYS A 6 -12.18 -24.39 0.08
CA LYS A 6 -12.30 -24.67 1.51
C LYS A 6 -11.26 -23.80 2.21
N PHE A 7 -11.63 -22.55 2.48
CA PHE A 7 -10.80 -21.56 3.17
C PHE A 7 -10.24 -22.12 4.48
N GLU A 8 -10.99 -22.99 5.17
CA GLU A 8 -10.56 -23.68 6.39
C GLU A 8 -9.41 -24.67 6.20
N GLU A 9 -9.26 -25.31 5.03
CA GLU A 9 -8.13 -26.21 4.76
C GLU A 9 -6.89 -25.45 4.27
N ALA A 10 -7.09 -24.37 3.51
CA ALA A 10 -6.00 -23.55 2.99
C ALA A 10 -5.36 -22.63 4.04
N PHE A 11 -6.14 -22.18 5.03
CA PHE A 11 -5.71 -21.31 6.13
C PHE A 11 -5.83 -22.00 7.50
N ASN A 12 -5.46 -23.28 7.59
CA ASN A 12 -5.44 -23.99 8.87
C ASN A 12 -4.11 -23.75 9.61
N SER A 13 -4.15 -23.32 10.88
CA SER A 13 -2.95 -23.17 11.73
C SER A 13 -2.42 -24.52 12.26
N GLN A 14 -3.10 -25.64 12.00
CA GLN A 14 -2.71 -26.95 12.52
C GLN A 14 -1.73 -27.71 11.61
N THR A 15 -1.76 -27.49 10.28
CA THR A 15 -0.84 -28.16 9.34
C THR A 15 0.26 -27.19 8.87
N LEU A 16 1.47 -27.71 8.63
CA LEU A 16 2.62 -26.92 8.16
C LEU A 16 2.30 -26.13 6.88
N ARG A 17 1.48 -26.70 5.98
CA ARG A 17 1.05 -26.05 4.73
C ARG A 17 0.09 -24.88 4.98
N GLY A 18 -0.87 -25.02 5.89
CA GLY A 18 -1.78 -23.93 6.23
C GLY A 18 -1.08 -22.76 6.93
N ARG A 19 -0.09 -23.03 7.81
CA ARG A 19 0.76 -21.99 8.42
C ARG A 19 1.55 -21.18 7.39
N ALA A 20 2.11 -21.86 6.39
CA ALA A 20 2.85 -21.19 5.32
C ALA A 20 1.97 -20.28 4.46
N ASN A 21 0.72 -20.69 4.20
CA ASN A 21 -0.24 -19.88 3.45
C ASN A 21 -0.71 -18.66 4.24
N VAL A 22 -0.98 -18.82 5.54
CA VAL A 22 -1.30 -17.70 6.45
C VAL A 22 -0.15 -16.69 6.46
N ALA A 23 1.09 -17.15 6.65
CA ALA A 23 2.25 -16.26 6.64
C ALA A 23 2.41 -15.50 5.32
N LYS A 24 2.22 -16.17 4.18
CA LYS A 24 2.24 -15.51 2.86
C LYS A 24 1.16 -14.44 2.74
N ALA A 25 -0.06 -14.73 3.19
CA ALA A 25 -1.15 -13.77 3.18
C ALA A 25 -0.88 -12.57 4.09
N THR A 26 -0.29 -12.78 5.28
CA THR A 26 0.10 -11.70 6.19
C THR A 26 1.16 -10.79 5.57
N TRP A 27 2.22 -11.35 4.98
CA TRP A 27 3.25 -10.53 4.34
C TRP A 27 2.73 -9.80 3.10
N ALA A 28 1.86 -10.45 2.32
CA ALA A 28 1.21 -9.80 1.19
C ALA A 28 0.31 -8.63 1.63
N SER A 29 -0.49 -8.80 2.70
CA SER A 29 -1.37 -7.74 3.19
C SER A 29 -0.60 -6.56 3.76
N VAL A 30 0.46 -6.82 4.54
CA VAL A 30 1.36 -5.77 5.04
C VAL A 30 2.03 -5.03 3.87
N GLY A 31 2.50 -5.75 2.85
CA GLY A 31 3.08 -5.15 1.66
C GLY A 31 2.10 -4.24 0.90
N LEU A 32 0.84 -4.68 0.76
CA LEU A 32 -0.22 -3.88 0.14
C LEU A 32 -0.54 -2.62 0.95
N ILE A 33 -0.68 -2.73 2.27
CA ILE A 33 -0.92 -1.58 3.15
C ILE A 33 0.23 -0.57 3.04
N TYR A 34 1.48 -1.05 3.08
CA TYR A 34 2.65 -0.19 2.93
C TYR A 34 2.65 0.54 1.58
N MET A 35 2.37 -0.19 0.49
CA MET A 35 2.32 0.38 -0.86
C MET A 35 1.21 1.43 -0.99
N PHE A 36 0.02 1.15 -0.44
CA PHE A 36 -1.10 2.08 -0.40
C PHE A 36 -0.73 3.37 0.35
N VAL A 37 -0.18 3.27 1.57
CA VAL A 37 0.27 4.43 2.35
C VAL A 37 1.34 5.22 1.60
N LYS A 38 2.31 4.55 0.97
CA LYS A 38 3.38 5.20 0.21
C LYS A 38 2.83 5.98 -0.99
N LEU A 39 1.87 5.40 -1.73
CA LEU A 39 1.20 6.08 -2.83
C LEU A 39 0.38 7.28 -2.31
N HIS A 40 -0.33 7.12 -1.20
CA HIS A 40 -1.15 8.17 -0.61
C HIS A 40 -0.31 9.36 -0.10
N ARG A 41 0.85 9.11 0.48
CA ARG A 41 1.81 10.16 0.88
C ARG A 41 2.41 10.85 -0.35
N ARG A 42 2.73 10.09 -1.40
CA ARG A 42 3.26 10.65 -2.65
C ARG A 42 2.22 11.50 -3.38
N SER A 43 0.95 11.09 -3.39
CA SER A 43 -0.14 11.86 -4.00
C SER A 43 -0.44 13.14 -3.21
N ALA A 44 -0.42 13.08 -1.87
CA ALA A 44 -0.53 14.26 -1.01
C ALA A 44 0.59 15.26 -1.30
N LYS A 45 1.85 14.81 -1.33
CA LYS A 45 3.00 15.67 -1.67
C LYS A 45 2.89 16.29 -3.06
N ARG A 46 2.49 15.51 -4.08
CA ARG A 46 2.25 16.05 -5.44
C ARG A 46 1.09 17.04 -5.46
N ARG A 47 0.07 16.87 -4.62
CA ARG A 47 -1.06 17.81 -4.51
C ARG A 47 -0.61 19.12 -3.89
N GLU A 48 0.22 19.06 -2.84
CA GLU A 48 0.87 20.23 -2.25
C GLU A 48 1.79 20.94 -3.25
N GLU A 49 2.62 20.21 -4.00
CA GLU A 49 3.47 20.77 -5.08
C GLU A 49 2.66 21.39 -6.23
N ARG A 50 1.44 20.90 -6.49
CA ARG A 50 0.53 21.53 -7.46
C ARG A 50 -0.19 22.77 -6.90
N LEU A 51 -0.55 22.76 -5.62
CA LEU A 51 -1.16 23.89 -4.92
C LEU A 51 -0.15 25.04 -4.76
N TYR A 52 1.08 24.71 -4.35
CA TYR A 52 2.21 25.62 -4.36
C TYR A 52 2.85 25.63 -5.74
N CYS A 53 2.25 26.36 -6.68
CA CYS A 53 2.87 26.60 -7.98
C CYS A 53 4.32 27.08 -7.75
N ARG A 54 5.31 26.26 -8.10
CA ARG A 54 6.75 26.54 -7.95
C ARG A 54 7.11 27.88 -8.62
N SER A 55 6.38 28.23 -9.68
CA SER A 55 6.46 29.54 -10.36
C SER A 55 5.85 30.69 -9.53
N CYS A 56 4.80 30.45 -8.73
CA CYS A 56 4.29 31.45 -7.77
C CYS A 56 5.21 31.63 -6.56
N LEU A 57 5.87 30.56 -6.10
CA LEU A 57 6.84 30.63 -5.00
C LEU A 57 8.11 31.40 -5.40
N MET A 58 8.64 31.19 -6.61
CA MET A 58 9.71 32.03 -7.17
C MET A 58 9.26 33.48 -7.39
N LYS A 59 7.99 33.70 -7.74
CA LYS A 59 7.44 35.06 -7.91
C LYS A 59 7.26 35.79 -6.58
N MET A 60 7.06 35.07 -5.47
CA MET A 60 6.95 35.64 -4.12
C MET A 60 8.30 35.87 -3.41
N HIS A 61 9.37 35.18 -3.82
CA HIS A 61 10.75 35.47 -3.36
C HIS A 61 11.69 35.76 -4.55
N PRO A 62 11.61 36.96 -5.17
CA PRO A 62 12.41 37.29 -6.34
C PRO A 62 13.91 37.52 -6.09
N LYS A 63 14.42 37.47 -4.84
CA LYS A 63 15.85 37.59 -4.55
C LYS A 63 16.25 36.84 -3.28
N LEU A 64 16.92 35.70 -3.45
CA LEU A 64 18.11 35.30 -2.69
C LEU A 64 19.06 34.60 -3.66
#